data_AF-A0A3N5GLV2-F1
#
_entry.id   AF-A0A3N5GLV2-F1
#
_cell.length_a   1.000
_cell.length_b   1.000
_cell.length_c   1.000
_cell.angle_alpha   90.00
_cell.angle_beta   90.00
_cell.angle_gamma   90.00
#
_symmetry.space_group_name_H-M   'P 1'
#
loop_
_entity.id
_entity.type
_entity.pdbx_description
1 polymer ?
#
loop_
_entity_poly.entity_id
_entity_poly.type
_entity_poly.pdbx_seq_one_letter_code
_entity_poly.pdbx_strand_id
1 'polypeptide(L)'
;MQLLLGFLLAVIVAFAAFRAHSLSRSGALAAVLVGAVIFGLGGWEWAILLLTFFVSSSVLTRSFRKRKLGLNEKFSKGGQRDAGQVLGNGGLATLFAGLHYFFPAEPWVWA
;
A
#
# COMPACT_ATOMS: atom_id res chain seq x y z
N MET A 1 15.63 -11.22 -11.37
CA MET A 1 16.24 -10.02 -10.76
C MET A 1 15.21 -8.98 -10.33
N GLN A 2 14.14 -8.79 -11.11
CA GLN A 2 13.02 -7.87 -10.79
C GLN A 2 12.32 -8.16 -9.46
N LEU A 3 12.11 -9.43 -9.08
CA LEU A 3 11.53 -9.80 -7.78
C LEU A 3 12.37 -9.33 -6.58
N LEU A 4 13.69 -9.49 -6.64
CA LEU A 4 14.59 -9.07 -5.56
C LEU A 4 14.59 -7.55 -5.43
N LEU A 5 14.68 -6.83 -6.55
CA LEU A 5 14.60 -5.36 -6.57
C LEU A 5 13.25 -4.87 -6.05
N GLY A 6 12.14 -5.50 -6.48
CA GLY A 6 10.80 -5.18 -6.02
C GLY A 6 10.63 -5.41 -4.52
N PHE A 7 11.16 -6.53 -4.00
CA PHE A 7 11.18 -6.79 -2.57
C PHE A 7 12.00 -5.75 -1.78
N LEU A 8 13.21 -5.43 -2.23
CA LEU A 8 14.06 -4.41 -1.59
C LEU A 8 13.38 -3.04 -1.59
N LEU A 9 12.76 -2.66 -2.70
CA LEU A 9 11.99 -1.42 -2.81
C LEU A 9 10.80 -1.42 -1.86
N ALA A 10 10.09 -2.54 -1.74
CA ALA A 10 8.97 -2.71 -0.82
C ALA A 10 9.41 -2.52 0.65
N VAL A 11 10.55 -3.11 1.03
CA VAL A 11 11.14 -2.94 2.35
C VAL A 11 11.52 -1.47 2.61
N ILE A 12 12.18 -0.82 1.66
CA ILE A 12 12.58 0.59 1.78
C ILE A 12 11.36 1.50 1.95
N VAL A 13 10.34 1.33 1.11
CA VAL A 13 9.11 2.14 1.15
C VAL A 13 8.34 1.89 2.45
N ALA A 14 8.16 0.62 2.86
CA ALA A 14 7.47 0.27 4.09
C ALA A 14 8.22 0.81 5.32
N PHE A 15 9.54 0.73 5.34
CA PHE A 15 10.37 1.28 6.41
C PHE A 15 10.26 2.80 6.50
N ALA A 16 10.36 3.50 5.36
CA ALA A 16 10.20 4.96 5.30
C ALA A 16 8.80 5.38 5.79
N ALA A 17 7.75 4.67 5.37
CA ALA A 17 6.38 4.93 5.79
C ALA A 17 6.13 4.64 7.28
N PHE A 18 6.76 3.60 7.83
CA PHE A 18 6.75 3.30 9.26
C PHE A 18 7.46 4.41 10.06
N ARG A 19 8.67 4.81 9.62
CA ARG A 19 9.45 5.88 10.27
C ARG A 19 8.74 7.23 10.23
N ALA A 20 7.94 7.46 9.20
CA ALA A 20 7.12 8.66 9.07
C ALA A 20 5.77 8.57 9.82
N HIS A 21 5.53 7.52 10.62
CA HIS A 21 4.28 7.28 11.34
C HIS A 21 3.04 7.25 10.43
N SER A 22 3.18 6.81 9.18
CA SER A 22 2.04 6.52 8.29
C SER A 22 1.53 5.08 8.45
N LEU A 23 2.42 4.14 8.80
CA LEU A 23 2.11 2.73 9.03
C LEU A 23 2.39 2.34 10.49
N SER A 24 1.59 1.43 11.02
CA SER A 24 1.93 0.69 12.24
C SER A 24 2.92 -0.44 11.91
N ARG A 25 3.42 -1.16 12.93
CA ARG A 25 4.29 -2.33 12.70
C ARG A 25 3.61 -3.40 11.84
N SER A 26 2.33 -3.69 12.11
CA SER A 26 1.55 -4.64 11.31
C SER A 26 1.27 -4.11 9.90
N GLY A 27 1.00 -2.80 9.78
CA GLY A 27 0.85 -2.15 8.46
C GLY A 27 2.12 -2.20 7.63
N ALA A 28 3.29 -2.04 8.25
CA ALA A 28 4.59 -2.13 7.57
C ALA A 28 4.85 -3.54 7.01
N LEU A 29 4.59 -4.59 7.80
CA LEU A 29 4.71 -5.97 7.34
C LEU A 29 3.76 -6.26 6.17
N ALA A 30 2.50 -5.84 6.28
CA ALA A 30 1.53 -5.97 5.19
C ALA A 30 1.97 -5.20 3.94
N ALA A 31 2.55 -4.01 4.10
CA ALA A 31 3.04 -3.19 2.99
C ALA A 31 4.25 -3.82 2.30
N VAL A 32 5.13 -4.53 3.03
CA VAL A 32 6.21 -5.32 2.41
C VAL A 32 5.64 -6.42 1.54
N LEU A 33 4.64 -7.16 2.01
CA LEU A 33 4.02 -8.25 1.24
C LEU A 33 3.33 -7.72 -0.03
N VAL A 34 2.46 -6.70 0.13
CA VAL A 34 1.76 -6.04 -0.99
C VAL A 34 2.77 -5.45 -1.97
N GLY A 35 3.74 -4.69 -1.47
CA GLY A 35 4.76 -4.04 -2.29
C GLY A 35 5.66 -5.03 -3.02
N ALA A 36 6.04 -6.15 -2.41
CA ALA A 36 6.88 -7.15 -3.05
C ALA A 36 6.21 -7.76 -4.29
N VAL A 37 4.90 -8.02 -4.20
CA VAL A 37 4.11 -8.52 -5.33
C VAL A 37 3.93 -7.43 -6.37
N ILE A 38 3.49 -6.22 -5.98
CA ILE A 38 3.23 -5.13 -6.94
C ILE A 38 4.51 -4.69 -7.66
N PHE A 39 5.60 -4.45 -6.92
CA PHE A 39 6.87 -4.00 -7.50
C PHE A 39 7.61 -5.13 -8.21
N GLY A 40 7.45 -6.37 -7.74
CA GLY A 40 8.13 -7.53 -8.32
C GLY A 40 7.44 -8.09 -9.56
N LEU A 41 6.10 -8.14 -9.58
CA LEU A 41 5.30 -8.76 -10.63
C LEU A 41 4.51 -7.75 -11.48
N GLY A 42 4.01 -6.67 -10.88
CA GLY A 42 3.16 -5.70 -11.58
C GLY A 42 3.93 -4.76 -12.52
N GLY A 43 5.23 -4.53 -12.30
CA GLY A 43 5.98 -3.57 -13.09
C GLY A 43 5.67 -2.10 -12.74
N TRP A 44 6.09 -1.16 -13.59
CA TRP A 44 6.09 0.26 -13.22
C TRP A 44 4.71 0.89 -13.11
N GLU A 45 3.75 0.50 -13.94
CA GLU A 45 2.40 1.07 -13.93
C GLU A 45 1.70 0.81 -12.60
N TRP A 46 1.70 -0.46 -12.16
CA TRP A 46 1.13 -0.86 -10.88
C TRP A 46 1.87 -0.24 -9.69
N ALA A 47 3.20 -0.12 -9.77
CA ALA A 47 4.01 0.52 -8.74
C ALA A 47 3.67 2.01 -8.57
N ILE A 48 3.59 2.76 -9.68
CA ILE A 48 3.27 4.19 -9.68
C ILE A 48 1.85 4.40 -9.13
N LEU A 49 0.88 3.58 -9.55
CA LEU A 49 -0.49 3.65 -9.04
C LEU A 49 -0.55 3.43 -7.53
N LEU A 50 0.09 2.37 -7.03
CA LEU A 50 0.13 2.05 -5.60
C LEU A 50 0.79 3.18 -4.80
N LEU A 51 1.95 3.68 -5.24
CA LEU A 51 2.68 4.74 -4.57
C LEU A 51 1.92 6.06 -4.58
N THR A 52 1.31 6.43 -5.71
CA THR A 52 0.52 7.66 -5.84
C THR A 52 -0.67 7.63 -4.88
N PHE A 53 -1.41 6.52 -4.84
CA PHE A 53 -2.52 6.34 -3.90
C PHE A 53 -2.03 6.38 -2.45
N PHE A 54 -0.93 5.69 -2.14
CA PHE A 54 -0.40 5.61 -0.78
C PHE A 54 0.07 6.97 -0.25
N VAL A 55 0.82 7.72 -1.07
CA VAL A 55 1.36 9.04 -0.73
C VAL A 55 0.25 10.07 -0.60
N SER A 56 -0.62 10.20 -1.60
CA SER A 56 -1.74 11.15 -1.59
C SER A 56 -2.64 10.95 -0.36
N SER A 57 -3.05 9.71 -0.10
CA SER A 57 -3.87 9.38 1.06
C SER A 57 -3.12 9.64 2.38
N SER A 58 -1.79 9.43 2.43
CA SER A 58 -0.99 9.68 3.65
C SER A 58 -0.93 11.18 3.96
N VAL A 59 -0.71 12.00 2.92
CA VAL A 59 -0.73 13.45 3.02
C VAL A 59 -2.10 13.92 3.50
N LEU A 60 -3.18 13.42 2.88
CA LEU A 60 -4.54 13.74 3.28
C LEU A 60 -4.81 13.39 4.76
N THR A 61 -4.36 12.21 5.20
CA THR A 61 -4.52 11.78 6.59
C THR A 61 -3.81 12.73 7.57
N ARG A 62 -2.62 13.23 7.21
CA ARG A 62 -1.87 14.18 8.04
C ARG A 62 -2.49 15.57 8.04
N SER A 63 -2.88 16.10 6.89
CA SER A 63 -3.44 17.45 6.76
C SER A 63 -4.74 17.63 7.55
N PHE A 64 -5.55 16.57 7.65
CA PHE A 64 -6.82 16.60 8.39
C PHE A 64 -6.72 16.09 9.83
N ARG A 65 -5.51 15.77 10.32
CA ARG A 65 -5.31 15.19 11.67
C ARG A 65 -5.83 16.11 12.78
N LYS A 66 -5.61 17.43 12.67
CA LYS A 66 -6.08 18.42 13.65
C LYS A 66 -7.62 18.55 13.68
N ARG A 67 -8.28 18.49 12.52
CA ARG A 67 -9.76 18.52 12.44
C ARG A 67 -10.41 17.25 12.98
N LYS A 68 -9.70 16.10 12.93
CA LYS A 68 -10.18 14.83 13.48
C LYS A 68 -9.99 14.66 14.99
N LEU A 69 -9.24 15.54 15.67
CA LEU A 69 -9.02 15.42 17.12
C LEU A 69 -10.33 15.41 17.93
N GLY A 70 -11.31 16.23 17.56
CA GLY A 70 -12.63 16.25 18.21
C GLY A 70 -13.55 15.07 17.85
N LEU A 71 -13.24 14.31 16.80
CA LEU A 71 -13.99 13.09 16.39
C LEU A 71 -13.32 11.81 16.89
N ASN A 72 -12.00 11.83 17.08
CA ASN A 72 -11.18 10.68 17.47
C ASN A 72 -11.35 10.27 18.94
N GLU A 73 -11.94 11.09 19.81
CA GLU A 73 -12.29 10.66 21.18
C GLU A 73 -13.25 9.46 21.17
N LYS A 74 -14.07 9.31 20.11
CA LYS A 74 -14.97 8.15 19.94
C LYS A 74 -14.38 7.00 19.11
N PHE A 75 -13.26 7.22 18.42
CA PHE A 75 -12.63 6.21 17.55
C PHE A 75 -11.16 6.05 17.94
N SER A 76 -10.90 5.07 18.81
CA SER A 76 -9.61 4.71 19.42
C SER A 76 -8.53 4.20 18.46
N LYS A 77 -8.75 4.24 17.13
CA LYS A 77 -7.73 3.89 16.13
C LYS A 77 -6.94 5.14 15.75
N GLY A 78 -5.68 5.22 16.21
CA GLY A 78 -4.75 6.27 15.82
C GLY A 78 -4.57 6.39 14.29
N GLY A 79 -4.03 7.52 13.81
CA GLY A 79 -3.93 7.82 12.37
C GLY A 79 -2.92 6.99 11.55
N GLN A 80 -2.36 5.93 12.12
CA GLN A 80 -1.45 5.00 11.43
C GLN A 80 -2.26 3.88 10.78
N ARG A 81 -1.86 3.45 9.58
CA ARG A 81 -2.52 2.33 8.91
C ARG A 81 -2.02 1.01 9.45
N ASP A 82 -2.97 0.16 9.85
CA ASP A 82 -2.71 -1.21 10.27
C ASP A 82 -2.73 -2.19 9.07
N ALA A 83 -2.39 -3.45 9.33
CA ALA A 83 -2.41 -4.49 8.31
C ALA A 83 -3.79 -4.64 7.64
N GLY A 84 -4.88 -4.50 8.41
CA GLY A 84 -6.24 -4.59 7.88
C GLY A 84 -6.54 -3.48 6.88
N GLN A 85 -6.10 -2.25 7.16
CA GLN A 85 -6.22 -1.14 6.21
C GLN A 85 -5.31 -1.31 4.99
N VAL A 86 -4.09 -1.81 5.16
CA VAL A 86 -3.17 -2.02 4.03
C VAL A 86 -3.69 -3.12 3.10
N LEU A 87 -4.12 -4.27 3.65
CA LEU A 87 -4.69 -5.37 2.89
C LEU A 87 -6.07 -5.01 2.32
N GLY A 88 -6.88 -4.27 3.05
CA GLY A 88 -8.18 -3.80 2.57
C GLY A 88 -8.06 -2.86 1.37
N ASN A 89 -7.08 -1.95 1.38
CA ASN A 89 -6.87 -1.01 0.27
C ASN A 89 -6.01 -1.60 -0.87
N GLY A 90 -5.05 -2.46 -0.55
CA GLY A 90 -4.03 -2.95 -1.50
C GLY A 90 -4.18 -4.42 -1.91
N GLY A 91 -4.99 -5.20 -1.21
CA GLY A 91 -5.10 -6.66 -1.42
C GLY A 91 -5.67 -7.03 -2.77
N LEU A 92 -6.76 -6.38 -3.21
CA LEU A 92 -7.31 -6.60 -4.55
C LEU A 92 -6.32 -6.19 -5.65
N ALA A 93 -5.66 -5.04 -5.51
CA ALA A 93 -4.62 -4.62 -6.45
C ALA A 93 -3.46 -5.64 -6.51
N THR A 94 -3.08 -6.21 -5.37
CA THR A 94 -2.06 -7.26 -5.26
C THR A 94 -2.48 -8.53 -6.00
N LEU A 95 -3.73 -8.96 -5.80
CA LEU A 95 -4.31 -10.12 -6.49
C LEU A 95 -4.31 -9.89 -8.02
N PHE A 96 -4.83 -8.76 -8.48
CA PHE A 96 -4.92 -8.45 -9.91
C PHE A 96 -3.54 -8.26 -10.55
N ALA A 97 -2.57 -7.64 -9.87
CA ALA A 97 -1.19 -7.55 -10.37
C ALA A 97 -0.57 -8.95 -10.55
N GLY A 98 -0.79 -9.86 -9.60
CA GLY A 98 -0.35 -11.24 -9.72
C GLY A 98 -1.02 -11.98 -10.89
N LEU A 99 -2.34 -11.87 -11.01
CA LEU A 99 -3.09 -12.49 -12.10
C LEU A 99 -2.70 -11.92 -13.48
N HIS A 100 -2.54 -10.60 -13.60
CA HIS A 100 -2.09 -9.95 -14.83
C HIS A 100 -0.73 -10.45 -15.29
N TYR A 101 0.19 -10.70 -14.35
CA TYR A 101 1.50 -11.29 -14.67
C TYR A 101 1.40 -12.69 -15.27
N PHE A 102 0.48 -13.53 -14.78
CA PHE A 102 0.29 -14.90 -15.30
C PHE A 102 -0.64 -14.98 -16.52
N PHE A 103 -1.58 -14.04 -16.67
CA PHE A 103 -2.59 -14.01 -17.73
C PHE A 103 -2.66 -12.63 -18.42
N PRO A 104 -1.59 -12.20 -19.12
CA PRO A 104 -1.49 -10.85 -19.68
C PRO A 104 -2.43 -10.60 -20.87
N ALA A 105 -2.89 -11.63 -21.57
CA ALA A 105 -3.68 -11.54 -22.81
C ALA A 105 -5.20 -11.58 -22.61
N GLU A 106 -5.65 -11.64 -21.37
CA GLU A 106 -7.03 -11.95 -21.02
C GLU A 106 -7.75 -10.64 -20.61
N PRO A 107 -8.80 -10.20 -21.34
CA PRO A 107 -9.40 -8.86 -21.22
C PRO A 107 -10.37 -8.66 -20.04
N TRP A 108 -10.60 -9.68 -19.21
CA TRP A 108 -11.50 -9.69 -18.03
C TRP A 108 -11.36 -8.52 -17.04
N VAL A 109 -10.28 -7.74 -17.07
CA VAL A 109 -10.18 -6.51 -16.27
C VAL A 109 -11.07 -5.39 -16.83
N TRP A 110 -11.40 -5.44 -18.12
CA TRP A 110 -12.13 -4.40 -18.87
C TRP A 110 -13.31 -4.94 -19.71
N ALA A 111 -13.63 -6.23 -19.60
CA ALA A 111 -14.74 -6.86 -20.30
C ALA A 111 -16.07 -6.72 -19.55
#